data_AF-A0A0F9GCB2-F1
#
_entry.id   AF-A0A0F9GCB2-F1
#
_cell.length_a   1.000
_cell.length_b   1.000
_cell.length_c   1.000
_cell.angle_alpha   90.00
_cell.angle_beta   90.00
_cell.angle_gamma   90.00
#
_symmetry.space_group_name_H-M   'P 1'
#
loop_
_entity.id
_entity.type
_entity.pdbx_description
1 polymer ?
#
loop_
_entity_poly.entity_id
_entity_poly.type
_entity_poly.pdbx_seq_one_letter_code
_entity_poly.pdbx_strand_id
1 'polypeptide(L)'
;KRLIQMSYRGIRLDQDRVTAIDRELESNLLLFNNIARRHGFNPYSPKQVAQILNHRGYFLPTNRNGAPSTTEENLREIPDALAQLTIVCRKYNKLHSTYIHKWKDKERAYTHYRMDAATGRTSSSNDNLQNTPTGQRGGDIVPKAGSVRSVFIPDTEYGTHWDLKQIELRVLAYLSGDKVLQALLNDPTRDFHAETQKLYGIFSRVQTKNINYGITYNGSDYEIAIGAGITDLDVVRRARYLFAKTFPVCWDYMQRQQADALRDMQVTTMFGRVLRIDQGRGNLSDKHIRNCGINWPIQGTAAEVFQRIALAVEADIPHENWLNQTHDDFWNNGVWKLSKELEHILPFWTPIELEHVTRFSGELAPCCSLAKELSKECVNA
;
A
#
# COMPACT_ATOMS: atom_id res chain seq x y z
N LYS A 1 -16.16 18.46 -0.85
CA LYS A 1 -15.73 19.66 -1.62
C LYS A 1 -14.25 19.58 -2.00
N ARG A 2 -13.33 19.42 -1.03
CA ARG A 2 -11.88 19.32 -1.27
C ARG A 2 -11.47 18.30 -2.34
N LEU A 3 -11.97 17.07 -2.25
CA LEU A 3 -11.69 16.02 -3.25
C LEU A 3 -12.05 16.42 -4.70
N ILE A 4 -13.13 17.17 -4.88
CA ILE A 4 -13.55 17.68 -6.20
C ILE A 4 -12.57 18.75 -6.67
N GLN A 5 -12.19 19.68 -5.78
CA GLN A 5 -11.20 20.73 -6.09
C GLN A 5 -9.85 20.12 -6.48
N MET A 6 -9.38 19.10 -5.76
CA MET A 6 -8.17 18.34 -6.11
C MET A 6 -8.30 17.65 -7.46
N SER A 7 -9.46 17.06 -7.76
CA SER A 7 -9.73 16.40 -9.05
C SER A 7 -9.60 17.38 -10.23
N TYR A 8 -10.13 18.60 -10.09
CA TYR A 8 -10.01 19.65 -11.11
C TYR A 8 -8.63 20.27 -11.19
N ARG A 9 -7.92 20.38 -10.07
CA ARG A 9 -6.57 20.94 -10.03
C ARG A 9 -5.57 20.01 -10.70
N GLY A 10 -5.61 18.72 -10.40
CA GLY A 10 -4.58 17.77 -10.80
C GLY A 10 -3.20 18.07 -10.17
N ILE A 11 -2.24 17.19 -10.43
CA ILE A 11 -0.87 17.27 -9.91
C ILE A 11 0.08 17.58 -11.06
N ARG A 12 1.01 18.51 -10.88
CA ARG A 12 2.01 18.86 -11.90
C ARG A 12 2.95 17.69 -12.17
N LEU A 13 3.29 17.52 -13.44
CA LEU A 13 4.19 16.49 -13.94
C LEU A 13 5.54 17.08 -14.34
N ASP A 14 6.62 16.41 -13.93
CA ASP A 14 7.96 16.64 -14.44
C ASP A 14 8.13 15.94 -15.79
N GLN A 15 7.98 16.68 -16.90
CA GLN A 15 8.05 16.10 -18.24
C GLN A 15 9.45 15.57 -18.62
N ASP A 16 10.51 16.14 -18.08
CA ASP A 16 11.87 15.63 -18.29
C ASP A 16 12.01 14.25 -17.64
N ARG A 17 11.50 14.11 -16.41
CA ARG A 17 11.54 12.83 -15.70
C ARG A 17 10.57 11.80 -16.28
N VAL A 18 9.36 12.20 -16.70
CA VAL A 18 8.44 11.33 -17.45
C VAL A 18 9.15 10.79 -18.69
N THR A 19 9.78 11.65 -19.49
CA THR A 19 10.47 11.26 -20.74
C THR A 19 11.66 10.33 -20.46
N ALA A 20 12.45 10.61 -19.42
CA ALA A 20 13.58 9.78 -19.04
C ALA A 20 13.14 8.37 -18.62
N ILE A 21 12.11 8.27 -17.77
CA ILE A 21 11.57 6.98 -17.31
C ILE A 21 10.91 6.22 -18.47
N ASP A 22 10.12 6.91 -19.31
CA ASP A 22 9.44 6.32 -20.48
C ASP A 22 10.44 5.62 -21.41
N ARG A 23 11.51 6.33 -21.81
CA ARG A 23 12.57 5.78 -22.67
C ARG A 23 13.29 4.58 -22.06
N GLU A 24 13.59 4.64 -20.76
CA GLU A 24 14.25 3.53 -20.07
C GLU A 24 13.35 2.29 -20.04
N LEU A 25 12.07 2.47 -19.70
CA LEU A 25 11.10 1.37 -19.65
C LEU A 25 10.84 0.79 -21.04
N GLU A 26 10.72 1.63 -22.07
CA GLU A 26 10.54 1.21 -23.47
C GLU A 26 11.74 0.39 -23.97
N SER A 27 12.97 0.83 -23.68
CA SER A 27 14.19 0.11 -24.05
C SER A 27 14.26 -1.27 -23.40
N ASN A 28 14.00 -1.36 -22.10
CA ASN A 28 13.95 -2.64 -21.37
C ASN A 28 12.84 -3.55 -21.90
N LEU A 29 11.66 -2.99 -22.18
CA LEU A 29 10.54 -3.72 -22.76
C LEU A 29 10.91 -4.33 -24.11
N LEU A 30 11.57 -3.58 -24.98
CA LEU A 30 12.03 -4.07 -26.26
C LEU A 30 13.00 -5.26 -26.09
N LEU A 31 13.95 -5.14 -25.16
CA LEU A 31 14.90 -6.21 -24.84
C LEU A 31 14.18 -7.49 -24.39
N PHE A 32 13.35 -7.41 -23.35
CA PHE A 32 12.69 -8.59 -22.79
C PHE A 32 11.67 -9.20 -23.75
N ASN A 33 10.96 -8.38 -24.53
CA ASN A 33 10.05 -8.87 -25.56
C ASN A 33 10.79 -9.60 -26.68
N ASN A 34 11.97 -9.13 -27.09
CA ASN A 34 12.79 -9.82 -28.07
C ASN A 34 13.28 -11.18 -27.55
N ILE A 35 13.64 -11.29 -26.27
CA ILE A 35 13.98 -12.57 -25.64
C ILE A 35 12.78 -13.52 -25.66
N ALA A 36 11.59 -13.05 -25.25
CA ALA A 36 10.38 -13.88 -25.26
C ALA A 36 10.01 -14.36 -26.68
N ARG A 37 10.12 -13.48 -27.69
CA ARG A 37 9.90 -13.83 -29.10
C ARG A 37 10.88 -14.90 -29.61
N ARG A 38 12.16 -14.85 -29.21
CA ARG A 38 13.13 -15.91 -29.55
C ARG A 38 12.76 -17.27 -28.99
N HIS A 39 12.07 -17.30 -27.84
CA HIS A 39 11.50 -18.51 -27.26
C HIS A 39 10.12 -18.88 -27.85
N GLY A 40 9.60 -18.11 -28.80
CA GLY A 40 8.39 -18.44 -29.55
C GLY A 40 7.08 -18.19 -28.81
N PHE A 41 7.05 -17.28 -27.83
CA PHE A 41 5.81 -16.96 -27.11
C PHE A 41 5.64 -15.46 -26.81
N ASN A 42 4.38 -15.06 -26.63
CA ASN A 42 3.98 -13.74 -26.17
C ASN A 42 3.77 -13.77 -24.64
N PRO A 43 4.60 -13.05 -23.85
CA PRO A 43 4.50 -13.06 -22.38
C PRO A 43 3.18 -12.45 -21.87
N TYR A 44 2.48 -11.68 -22.70
CA TYR A 44 1.20 -11.07 -22.35
C TYR A 44 0.00 -11.98 -22.67
N SER A 45 0.19 -13.11 -23.35
CA SER A 45 -0.88 -14.07 -23.64
C SER A 45 -0.86 -15.22 -22.62
N PRO A 46 -1.85 -15.31 -21.70
CA PRO A 46 -1.91 -16.40 -20.73
C PRO A 46 -1.90 -17.79 -21.40
N LYS A 47 -2.55 -17.92 -22.56
CA LYS A 47 -2.59 -19.16 -23.34
C LYS A 47 -1.20 -19.58 -23.82
N GLN A 48 -0.43 -18.67 -24.43
CA GLN A 48 0.91 -19.00 -24.94
C GLN A 48 1.89 -19.25 -23.80
N VAL A 49 1.81 -18.49 -22.71
CA VAL A 49 2.61 -18.72 -21.49
C VAL A 49 2.32 -20.11 -20.91
N ALA A 50 1.04 -20.49 -20.79
CA ALA A 50 0.70 -21.82 -20.30
C ALA A 50 1.16 -22.92 -21.26
N GLN A 51 1.00 -22.75 -22.57
CA GLN A 51 1.48 -23.71 -23.56
C GLN A 51 2.98 -23.97 -23.47
N ILE A 52 3.79 -22.91 -23.42
CA ILE A 52 5.25 -23.07 -23.37
C ILE A 52 5.73 -23.67 -22.04
N LEU A 53 5.10 -23.32 -20.92
CA LEU A 53 5.43 -23.89 -19.62
C LEU A 53 4.99 -25.36 -19.52
N ASN A 54 3.82 -25.70 -20.05
CA ASN A 54 3.34 -27.08 -20.14
C ASN A 54 4.30 -27.94 -20.98
N HIS A 55 4.80 -27.44 -22.12
CA HIS A 55 5.82 -28.14 -22.92
C HIS A 55 7.13 -28.38 -22.14
N ARG A 56 7.38 -27.60 -21.09
CA ARG A 56 8.55 -27.73 -20.21
C ARG A 56 8.26 -28.54 -18.94
N GLY A 57 7.07 -29.14 -18.84
CA GLY A 57 6.66 -30.00 -17.72
C GLY A 57 6.02 -29.26 -16.55
N TYR A 58 5.69 -27.97 -16.68
CA TYR A 58 5.08 -27.18 -15.61
C TYR A 58 3.59 -26.94 -15.91
N PHE A 59 2.72 -27.40 -15.01
CA PHE A 59 1.27 -27.27 -15.15
C PHE A 59 0.74 -26.20 -14.21
N LEU A 60 -0.01 -25.25 -14.76
CA LEU A 60 -0.61 -24.15 -14.00
C LEU A 60 -2.00 -24.52 -13.47
N PRO A 61 -2.39 -24.04 -12.28
CA PRO A 61 -3.75 -24.19 -11.80
C PRO A 61 -4.73 -23.42 -12.70
N THR A 62 -5.99 -23.85 -12.73
CA THR A 62 -7.02 -23.20 -13.54
C THR A 62 -7.74 -22.11 -12.75
N ASN A 63 -8.07 -21.00 -13.41
CA ASN A 63 -8.96 -19.98 -12.86
C ASN A 63 -10.44 -20.45 -12.91
N ARG A 64 -11.36 -19.61 -12.42
CA ARG A 64 -12.81 -19.90 -12.39
C ARG A 64 -13.41 -20.21 -13.77
N ASN A 65 -12.77 -19.79 -14.85
CA ASN A 65 -13.21 -20.01 -16.22
C ASN A 65 -12.54 -21.25 -16.86
N GLY A 66 -11.81 -22.05 -16.08
CA GLY A 66 -11.08 -23.23 -16.57
C GLY A 66 -9.79 -22.91 -17.35
N ALA A 67 -9.43 -21.62 -17.49
CA ALA A 67 -8.21 -21.23 -18.19
C ALA A 67 -6.99 -21.29 -17.25
N PRO A 68 -5.79 -21.63 -17.75
CA PRO A 68 -4.57 -21.60 -16.95
C PRO A 68 -4.33 -20.24 -16.29
N SER A 69 -4.12 -20.25 -14.99
CA SER A 69 -3.90 -19.05 -14.19
C SER A 69 -2.42 -18.69 -14.20
N THR A 70 -2.05 -17.78 -15.11
CA THR A 70 -0.68 -17.24 -15.20
C THR A 70 -0.48 -16.02 -14.28
N THR A 71 -1.01 -16.01 -13.07
CA THR A 71 -0.78 -14.87 -12.14
C THR A 71 0.70 -14.79 -11.76
N GLU A 72 1.17 -13.62 -11.29
CA GLU A 72 2.54 -13.50 -10.80
C GLU A 72 2.82 -14.50 -9.66
N GLU A 73 1.84 -14.71 -8.77
CA GLU A 73 1.89 -15.71 -7.70
C GLU A 73 2.19 -17.11 -8.24
N ASN A 74 1.34 -17.62 -9.13
CA ASN A 74 1.52 -18.96 -9.71
C ASN A 74 2.82 -19.09 -10.53
N LEU A 75 3.23 -18.02 -11.22
CA LEU A 75 4.46 -18.02 -12.01
C LEU A 75 5.72 -18.02 -11.13
N ARG A 76 5.68 -17.47 -9.90
CA ARG A 76 6.81 -17.49 -8.97
C ARG A 76 7.11 -18.89 -8.44
N GLU A 77 6.12 -19.75 -8.37
CA GLU A 77 6.27 -21.15 -7.94
C GLU A 77 6.96 -22.03 -8.99
N ILE A 78 7.08 -21.54 -10.23
CA ILE A 78 7.68 -22.29 -11.32
C ILE A 78 9.17 -21.92 -11.40
N PRO A 79 10.09 -22.87 -11.13
CA PRO A 79 11.53 -22.65 -11.20
C PRO A 79 12.02 -22.70 -12.66
N ASP A 80 11.39 -21.93 -13.55
CA ASP A 80 11.72 -21.85 -14.97
C ASP A 80 12.00 -20.41 -15.40
N ALA A 81 13.05 -20.23 -16.20
CA ALA A 81 13.46 -18.92 -16.69
C ALA A 81 12.37 -18.21 -17.51
N LEU A 82 11.50 -18.94 -18.22
CA LEU A 82 10.42 -18.34 -19.02
C LEU A 82 9.27 -17.85 -18.14
N ALA A 83 9.03 -18.47 -16.99
CA ALA A 83 8.09 -17.97 -16.00
C ALA A 83 8.60 -16.64 -15.40
N GLN A 84 9.88 -16.59 -15.02
CA GLN A 84 10.51 -15.36 -14.52
C GLN A 84 10.55 -14.25 -15.58
N LEU A 85 10.91 -14.57 -16.81
CA LEU A 85 10.86 -13.63 -17.94
C LEU A 85 9.45 -13.07 -18.14
N THR A 86 8.42 -13.91 -18.03
CA THR A 86 7.02 -13.46 -18.14
C THR A 86 6.66 -12.45 -17.06
N ILE A 87 7.06 -12.69 -15.80
CA ILE A 87 6.86 -11.75 -14.69
C ILE A 87 7.54 -10.42 -14.99
N VAL A 88 8.81 -10.45 -15.41
CA VAL A 88 9.60 -9.26 -15.73
C VAL A 88 8.95 -8.46 -16.87
N CYS A 89 8.61 -9.09 -18.00
CA CYS A 89 7.93 -8.44 -19.13
C CYS A 89 6.64 -7.73 -18.71
N ARG A 90 5.82 -8.39 -17.88
CA ARG A 90 4.54 -7.84 -17.42
C ARG A 90 4.72 -6.69 -16.45
N LYS A 91 5.72 -6.74 -15.55
CA LYS A 91 6.04 -5.64 -14.63
C LYS A 91 6.50 -4.40 -15.38
N TYR A 92 7.48 -4.54 -16.29
CA TYR A 92 7.91 -3.42 -17.13
C TYR A 92 6.75 -2.86 -17.95
N ASN A 93 5.90 -3.71 -18.52
CA ASN A 93 4.78 -3.27 -19.35
C ASN A 93 3.75 -2.48 -18.52
N LYS A 94 3.48 -2.94 -17.30
CA LYS A 94 2.60 -2.25 -16.37
C LYS A 94 3.18 -0.89 -15.98
N LEU A 95 4.47 -0.82 -15.60
CA LEU A 95 5.15 0.45 -15.30
C LEU A 95 5.10 1.43 -16.46
N HIS A 96 5.39 0.97 -17.67
CA HIS A 96 5.37 1.79 -18.87
C HIS A 96 3.94 2.24 -19.22
N SER A 97 3.06 1.30 -19.57
CA SER A 97 1.73 1.62 -20.11
C SER A 97 0.78 2.24 -19.08
N THR A 98 0.77 1.73 -17.85
CA THR A 98 -0.24 2.12 -16.85
C THR A 98 0.17 3.36 -16.07
N TYR A 99 1.47 3.59 -15.87
CA TYR A 99 1.95 4.59 -14.91
C TYR A 99 2.78 5.72 -15.52
N ILE A 100 3.40 5.55 -16.68
CA ILE A 100 4.33 6.56 -17.23
C ILE A 100 3.92 7.05 -18.60
N HIS A 101 3.75 6.16 -19.57
CA HIS A 101 3.57 6.51 -20.97
C HIS A 101 2.37 7.44 -21.21
N LYS A 102 1.27 7.22 -20.47
CA LYS A 102 0.06 8.05 -20.55
C LYS A 102 0.26 9.51 -20.13
N TRP A 103 1.36 9.82 -19.42
CA TRP A 103 1.68 11.16 -18.93
C TRP A 103 2.61 11.95 -19.85
N LYS A 104 3.04 11.37 -20.97
CA LYS A 104 3.82 12.11 -21.98
C LYS A 104 3.03 13.29 -22.49
N ASP A 105 3.70 14.43 -22.59
CA ASP A 105 3.17 15.67 -23.12
C ASP A 105 1.95 16.20 -22.33
N LYS A 106 1.77 15.73 -21.08
CA LYS A 106 0.72 16.20 -20.16
C LYS A 106 1.32 17.10 -19.10
N GLU A 107 0.80 18.31 -18.94
CA GLU A 107 1.26 19.20 -17.87
C GLU A 107 0.90 18.67 -16.47
N ARG A 108 -0.28 18.07 -16.35
CA ARG A 108 -0.82 17.60 -15.07
C ARG A 108 -1.47 16.22 -15.17
N ALA A 109 -1.38 15.47 -14.09
CA ALA A 109 -2.12 14.24 -13.87
C ALA A 109 -3.43 14.55 -13.14
N TYR A 110 -4.55 14.12 -13.74
CA TYR A 110 -5.89 14.31 -13.19
C TYR A 110 -6.45 12.96 -12.75
N THR A 111 -7.22 12.95 -11.67
CA THR A 111 -7.93 11.78 -11.17
C THR A 111 -9.30 12.20 -10.66
N HIS A 112 -10.23 11.25 -10.61
CA HIS A 112 -11.52 11.42 -9.95
C HIS A 112 -11.50 10.71 -8.60
N TYR A 113 -11.58 11.49 -7.53
CA TYR A 113 -11.72 10.96 -6.18
C TYR A 113 -13.19 10.63 -5.87
N ARG A 114 -13.43 9.46 -5.28
CA ARG A 114 -14.74 8.99 -4.84
C ARG A 114 -14.66 8.53 -3.39
N MET A 115 -15.80 8.45 -2.70
CA MET A 115 -15.91 7.97 -1.31
C MET A 115 -16.85 6.76 -1.20
N ASP A 116 -16.87 5.92 -2.23
CA ASP A 116 -17.81 4.82 -2.41
C ASP A 116 -17.26 3.46 -1.95
N ALA A 117 -16.02 3.41 -1.45
CA ALA A 117 -15.50 2.19 -0.86
C ALA A 117 -16.32 1.82 0.38
N ALA A 118 -16.62 0.52 0.54
CA ALA A 118 -17.36 0.03 1.70
C ALA A 118 -16.69 0.48 3.02
N THR A 119 -15.36 0.42 3.07
CA THR A 119 -14.53 0.85 4.21
C THR A 119 -14.49 2.36 4.43
N GLY A 120 -15.20 3.19 3.65
CA GLY A 120 -15.16 4.64 3.80
C GLY A 120 -13.84 5.28 3.35
N ARG A 121 -12.89 4.49 2.82
CA ARG A 121 -11.73 5.01 2.11
C ARG A 121 -12.15 5.80 0.88
N THR A 122 -11.39 6.83 0.59
CA THR A 122 -11.42 7.45 -0.74
C THR A 122 -10.83 6.49 -1.78
N SER A 123 -11.42 6.47 -2.96
CA SER A 123 -10.91 5.75 -4.12
C SER A 123 -10.57 6.75 -5.23
N SER A 124 -9.63 6.39 -6.10
CA SER A 124 -9.17 7.20 -7.24
C SER A 124 -9.39 6.43 -8.54
N SER A 125 -9.98 7.09 -9.53
CA SER A 125 -10.40 6.51 -10.83
C SER A 125 -10.16 7.50 -11.97
N ASN A 126 -10.19 7.03 -13.23
CA ASN A 126 -9.72 7.78 -14.41
C ASN A 126 -8.30 8.30 -14.17
N ASP A 127 -7.34 7.37 -14.21
CA ASP A 127 -5.97 7.48 -13.70
C ASP A 127 -5.85 7.39 -12.17
N ASN A 128 -5.87 6.15 -11.67
CA ASN A 128 -5.72 5.88 -10.25
C ASN A 128 -4.33 6.26 -9.74
N LEU A 129 -4.24 7.37 -9.00
CA LEU A 129 -2.99 7.89 -8.44
C LEU A 129 -2.63 7.23 -7.10
N GLN A 130 -3.61 6.68 -6.39
CA GLN A 130 -3.41 5.99 -5.11
C GLN A 130 -2.58 4.72 -5.24
N ASN A 131 -2.68 4.04 -6.39
CA ASN A 131 -1.96 2.80 -6.67
C ASN A 131 -0.64 3.02 -7.42
N THR A 132 -0.08 4.23 -7.40
CA THR A 132 1.19 4.51 -8.09
C THR A 132 2.37 3.90 -7.32
N PRO A 133 3.16 2.99 -7.93
CA PRO A 133 4.24 2.31 -7.24
C PRO A 133 5.29 3.27 -6.64
N THR A 134 5.65 3.03 -5.38
CA THR A 134 6.69 3.81 -4.68
C THR A 134 8.10 3.29 -4.97
N GLY A 135 8.24 2.03 -5.37
CA GLY A 135 9.53 1.36 -5.53
C GLY A 135 10.13 0.79 -4.24
N GLN A 136 9.43 0.91 -3.11
CA GLN A 136 9.90 0.42 -1.81
C GLN A 136 9.49 -1.03 -1.49
N ARG A 137 8.60 -1.65 -2.27
CA ARG A 137 8.19 -3.04 -2.05
C ARG A 137 9.17 -3.98 -2.75
N GLY A 138 9.61 -5.03 -2.06
CA GLY A 138 10.54 -6.03 -2.60
C GLY A 138 10.01 -6.63 -3.89
N GLY A 139 10.77 -6.43 -4.99
CA GLY A 139 10.41 -6.91 -6.33
C GLY A 139 9.73 -5.88 -7.23
N ASP A 140 9.56 -4.63 -6.80
CA ASP A 140 9.23 -3.52 -7.69
C ASP A 140 10.46 -3.14 -8.53
N ILE A 141 10.24 -2.85 -9.81
CA ILE A 141 11.28 -2.34 -10.70
C ILE A 141 11.33 -0.83 -10.52
N VAL A 142 12.50 -0.30 -10.19
CA VAL A 142 12.74 1.15 -10.05
C VAL A 142 13.65 1.59 -11.19
N PRO A 143 13.14 2.40 -12.14
CA PRO A 143 13.97 3.02 -13.18
C PRO A 143 15.13 3.83 -12.58
N LYS A 144 16.23 3.97 -13.32
CA LYS A 144 17.39 4.76 -12.90
C LYS A 144 17.05 6.23 -12.68
N ALA A 145 16.11 6.76 -13.47
CA ALA A 145 15.63 8.13 -13.33
C ALA A 145 14.75 8.36 -12.08
N GLY A 146 14.43 7.31 -11.32
CA GLY A 146 13.63 7.36 -10.10
C GLY A 146 12.38 6.48 -10.19
N SER A 147 11.68 6.34 -9.07
CA SER A 147 10.39 5.62 -9.05
C SER A 147 9.36 6.35 -9.91
N VAL A 148 8.34 5.63 -10.40
CA VAL A 148 7.29 6.25 -11.23
C VAL A 148 6.49 7.32 -10.48
N ARG A 149 6.52 7.33 -9.13
CA ARG A 149 5.91 8.38 -8.30
C ARG A 149 6.71 9.70 -8.30
N SER A 150 7.99 9.66 -8.66
CA SER A 150 8.87 10.84 -8.70
C SER A 150 8.56 11.85 -9.81
N VAL A 151 7.68 11.48 -10.75
CA VAL A 151 7.21 12.37 -11.82
C VAL A 151 6.23 13.42 -11.31
N PHE A 152 5.58 13.19 -10.17
CA PHE A 152 4.68 14.17 -9.58
C PHE A 152 5.45 15.15 -8.71
N ILE A 153 5.20 16.44 -8.95
CA ILE A 153 5.90 17.54 -8.31
C ILE A 153 4.91 18.58 -7.78
N PRO A 154 5.23 19.28 -6.67
CA PRO A 154 4.47 20.44 -6.23
C PRO A 154 4.52 21.56 -7.29
N ASP A 155 3.58 22.50 -7.24
CA ASP A 155 3.59 23.68 -8.12
C ASP A 155 4.65 24.70 -7.68
N THR A 156 4.97 24.71 -6.38
CA THR A 156 6.10 25.44 -5.79
C THR A 156 7.39 24.61 -5.80
N GLU A 157 8.49 25.18 -5.33
CA GLU A 157 9.77 24.47 -5.17
C GLU A 157 9.66 23.27 -4.20
N TYR A 158 8.82 23.42 -3.16
CA TYR A 158 8.61 22.41 -2.13
C TYR A 158 7.13 22.08 -1.96
N GLY A 159 6.86 20.87 -1.49
CA GLY A 159 5.57 20.40 -1.02
C GLY A 159 5.66 19.86 0.40
N THR A 160 4.51 19.65 1.02
CA THR A 160 4.39 19.00 2.32
C THR A 160 3.68 17.67 2.14
N HIS A 161 4.29 16.61 2.61
CA HIS A 161 3.72 15.28 2.71
C HIS A 161 3.45 15.00 4.17
N TRP A 162 2.26 14.49 4.49
CA TRP A 162 1.97 14.00 5.83
C TRP A 162 1.18 12.71 5.80
N ASP A 163 1.50 11.82 6.74
CA ASP A 163 0.97 10.47 6.87
C ASP A 163 0.72 10.14 8.35
N LEU A 164 -0.29 9.31 8.61
CA LEU A 164 -0.58 8.80 9.95
C LEU A 164 0.22 7.52 10.21
N LYS A 165 1.28 7.66 11.00
CA LYS A 165 2.22 6.56 11.23
C LYS A 165 1.54 5.33 11.80
N GLN A 166 1.54 4.25 11.01
CA GLN A 166 1.05 2.92 11.41
C GLN A 166 -0.42 2.96 11.89
N ILE A 167 -1.26 3.80 11.26
CA ILE A 167 -2.63 4.04 11.74
C ILE A 167 -3.46 2.77 11.90
N GLU A 168 -3.38 1.82 10.98
CA GLU A 168 -4.13 0.56 11.08
C GLU A 168 -3.70 -0.28 12.30
N LEU A 169 -2.41 -0.31 12.63
CA LEU A 169 -1.91 -1.03 13.81
C LEU A 169 -2.36 -0.33 15.10
N ARG A 170 -2.39 1.01 15.12
CA ARG A 170 -2.88 1.80 16.26
C ARG A 170 -4.37 1.59 16.50
N VAL A 171 -5.15 1.56 15.43
CA VAL A 171 -6.56 1.21 15.47
C VAL A 171 -6.75 -0.22 15.98
N LEU A 172 -5.99 -1.20 15.48
CA LEU A 172 -6.04 -2.57 15.97
C LEU A 172 -5.72 -2.64 17.47
N ALA A 173 -4.68 -1.94 17.93
CA ALA A 173 -4.30 -1.88 19.34
C ALA A 173 -5.40 -1.26 20.20
N TYR A 174 -6.03 -0.19 19.72
CA TYR A 174 -7.13 0.46 20.40
C TYR A 174 -8.38 -0.43 20.48
N LEU A 175 -8.86 -0.96 19.34
CA LEU A 175 -10.06 -1.80 19.26
C LEU A 175 -9.91 -3.13 20.01
N SER A 176 -8.73 -3.74 19.98
CA SER A 176 -8.47 -4.96 20.76
C SER A 176 -8.37 -4.70 22.26
N GLY A 177 -7.98 -3.50 22.67
CA GLY A 177 -7.67 -3.19 24.06
C GLY A 177 -6.33 -3.77 24.55
N ASP A 178 -5.49 -4.29 23.64
CA ASP A 178 -4.21 -4.93 24.01
C ASP A 178 -3.20 -3.90 24.53
N LYS A 179 -2.93 -3.95 25.83
CA LYS A 179 -2.05 -2.98 26.52
C LYS A 179 -0.59 -3.11 26.11
N VAL A 180 -0.13 -4.31 25.73
CA VAL A 180 1.25 -4.52 25.28
C VAL A 180 1.45 -3.88 23.92
N LEU A 181 0.50 -4.09 23.00
CA LEU A 181 0.54 -3.48 21.67
C LEU A 181 0.37 -1.95 21.73
N GLN A 182 -0.54 -1.46 22.58
CA GLN A 182 -0.70 -0.01 22.81
C GLN A 182 0.57 0.63 23.37
N ALA A 183 1.18 0.04 24.40
CA ALA A 183 2.42 0.56 24.97
C ALA A 183 3.57 0.55 23.96
N LEU A 184 3.67 -0.49 23.13
CA LEU A 184 4.66 -0.58 22.06
C LEU A 184 4.47 0.53 21.01
N LEU A 185 3.24 0.78 20.56
CA LEU A 185 2.96 1.79 19.54
C LEU A 185 3.01 3.22 20.08
N ASN A 186 2.79 3.41 21.39
CA ASN A 186 2.83 4.73 22.03
C ASN A 186 4.23 5.17 22.45
N ASP A 187 5.23 4.30 22.33
CA ASP A 187 6.62 4.64 22.59
C ASP A 187 7.28 5.16 21.30
N PRO A 188 7.65 6.45 21.21
CA PRO A 188 8.24 7.02 20.00
C PRO A 188 9.64 6.47 19.68
N THR A 189 10.29 5.79 20.64
CA THR A 189 11.62 5.20 20.47
C THR A 189 11.57 3.76 19.94
N ARG A 190 10.37 3.17 19.84
CA ARG A 190 10.17 1.78 19.42
C ARG A 190 9.51 1.71 18.05
N ASP A 191 9.91 0.70 17.28
CA ASP A 191 9.27 0.35 16.00
C ASP A 191 8.67 -1.04 16.12
N PHE A 192 7.37 -1.18 15.85
CA PHE A 192 6.67 -2.45 15.92
C PHE A 192 7.34 -3.55 15.09
N HIS A 193 7.81 -3.22 13.88
CA HIS A 193 8.49 -4.19 13.03
C HIS A 193 9.88 -4.56 13.56
N ALA A 194 10.65 -3.62 14.11
CA ALA A 194 11.93 -3.92 14.74
C ALA A 194 11.78 -4.80 15.99
N GLU A 195 10.77 -4.53 16.82
CA GLU A 195 10.51 -5.28 18.06
C GLU A 195 10.02 -6.70 17.76
N THR A 196 9.12 -6.85 16.79
CA THR A 196 8.71 -8.18 16.31
C THR A 196 9.82 -8.91 15.57
N GLN A 197 10.74 -8.20 14.89
CA GLN A 197 11.91 -8.82 14.29
C GLN A 197 12.82 -9.45 15.36
N LYS A 198 13.08 -8.74 16.47
CA LYS A 198 13.83 -9.29 17.62
C LYS A 198 13.12 -10.51 18.20
N LEU A 199 11.80 -10.48 18.29
CA LEU A 199 10.97 -11.60 18.77
C LEU A 199 11.09 -12.83 17.86
N TYR A 200 11.05 -12.65 16.54
CA TYR A 200 11.11 -13.76 15.58
C TYR A 200 12.54 -14.27 15.35
N GLY A 201 13.55 -13.40 15.50
CA GLY A 201 14.97 -13.72 15.54
C GLY A 201 15.66 -14.01 14.19
N ILE A 202 14.95 -14.56 13.20
CA ILE A 202 15.57 -15.10 11.97
C ILE A 202 15.26 -14.32 10.69
N PHE A 203 14.38 -13.32 10.76
CA PHE A 203 13.92 -12.60 9.58
C PHE A 203 14.64 -11.27 9.39
N SER A 204 14.81 -10.89 8.13
CA SER A 204 15.08 -9.50 7.78
C SER A 204 13.91 -8.58 8.19
N ARG A 205 14.15 -7.27 8.24
CA ARG A 205 13.09 -6.29 8.52
C ARG A 205 11.96 -6.34 7.50
N VAL A 206 12.29 -6.53 6.22
CA VAL A 206 11.29 -6.62 5.13
C VAL A 206 10.43 -7.88 5.29
N GLN A 207 11.04 -9.03 5.56
CA GLN A 207 10.31 -10.26 5.85
C GLN A 207 9.41 -10.13 7.07
N THR A 208 9.92 -9.57 8.16
CA THR A 208 9.14 -9.35 9.39
C THR A 208 7.94 -8.43 9.13
N LYS A 209 8.13 -7.35 8.37
CA LYS A 209 7.05 -6.45 7.96
C LYS A 209 5.95 -7.22 7.21
N ASN A 210 6.32 -8.03 6.22
CA ASN A 210 5.37 -8.84 5.45
C ASN A 210 4.67 -9.90 6.30
N ILE A 211 5.39 -10.54 7.23
CA ILE A 211 4.83 -11.48 8.19
C ILE A 211 3.79 -10.79 9.08
N ASN A 212 4.13 -9.64 9.67
CA ASN A 212 3.20 -8.93 10.54
C ASN A 212 1.93 -8.53 9.81
N TYR A 213 2.04 -7.95 8.60
CA TYR A 213 0.87 -7.63 7.79
C TYR A 213 0.05 -8.88 7.46
N GLY A 214 0.73 -9.95 7.09
CA GLY A 214 0.11 -11.24 6.82
C GLY A 214 -0.69 -11.76 8.02
N ILE A 215 -0.13 -11.67 9.22
CA ILE A 215 -0.82 -12.07 10.46
C ILE A 215 -2.00 -11.15 10.73
N THR A 216 -1.81 -9.82 10.74
CA THR A 216 -2.85 -8.84 11.10
C THR A 216 -4.02 -8.83 10.12
N TYR A 217 -3.81 -9.24 8.87
CA TYR A 217 -4.88 -9.37 7.86
C TYR A 217 -5.39 -10.80 7.68
N ASN A 218 -5.07 -11.71 8.59
CA ASN A 218 -5.52 -13.11 8.57
C ASN A 218 -5.16 -13.87 7.28
N GLY A 219 -3.95 -13.61 6.75
CA GLY A 219 -3.35 -14.44 5.73
C GLY A 219 -3.10 -15.86 6.27
N SER A 220 -3.24 -16.87 5.42
CA SER A 220 -2.79 -18.23 5.68
C SER A 220 -1.28 -18.31 5.75
N ASP A 221 -0.71 -19.32 6.42
CA ASP A 221 0.75 -19.47 6.51
C ASP A 221 1.44 -19.49 5.15
N TYR A 222 0.77 -20.06 4.14
CA TYR A 222 1.24 -20.07 2.77
C TYR A 222 1.26 -18.68 2.12
N GLU A 223 0.19 -17.89 2.24
CA GLU A 223 0.15 -16.51 1.72
C GLU A 223 1.20 -15.62 2.41
N ILE A 224 1.40 -15.81 3.72
CA ILE A 224 2.43 -15.10 4.48
C ILE A 224 3.82 -15.47 3.99
N ALA A 225 4.08 -16.77 3.80
CA ALA A 225 5.34 -17.29 3.26
C ALA A 225 5.65 -16.69 1.88
N ILE A 226 4.69 -16.70 0.95
CA ILE A 226 4.84 -16.09 -0.38
C ILE A 226 5.14 -14.59 -0.27
N GLY A 227 4.35 -13.87 0.53
CA GLY A 227 4.50 -12.42 0.71
C GLY A 227 5.88 -12.06 1.29
N ALA A 228 6.43 -12.90 2.17
CA ALA A 228 7.74 -12.71 2.77
C ALA A 228 8.90 -13.31 1.94
N GLY A 229 8.63 -14.07 0.87
CA GLY A 229 9.66 -14.79 0.12
C GLY A 229 10.33 -15.89 0.96
N ILE A 230 9.54 -16.58 1.78
CA ILE A 230 9.98 -17.68 2.65
C ILE A 230 9.40 -18.98 2.08
N THR A 231 10.22 -20.02 1.99
CA THR A 231 9.78 -21.36 1.53
C THR A 231 9.36 -22.26 2.69
N ASP A 232 9.95 -22.07 3.88
CA ASP A 232 9.68 -22.86 5.07
C ASP A 232 8.43 -22.36 5.83
N LEU A 233 7.36 -23.15 5.79
CA LEU A 233 6.09 -22.82 6.46
C LEU A 233 6.17 -22.97 7.99
N ASP A 234 7.04 -23.82 8.54
CA ASP A 234 7.15 -24.01 9.99
C ASP A 234 7.74 -22.78 10.66
N VAL A 235 8.66 -22.12 9.97
CA VAL A 235 9.21 -20.83 10.35
C VAL A 235 8.11 -19.74 10.42
N VAL A 236 7.18 -19.73 9.46
CA VAL A 236 6.04 -18.79 9.48
C VAL A 236 5.05 -19.12 10.59
N ARG A 237 4.74 -20.41 10.81
CA ARG A 237 3.89 -20.87 11.93
C ARG A 237 4.44 -20.46 13.28
N ARG A 238 5.76 -20.60 13.46
CA ARG A 238 6.45 -20.16 14.68
C ARG A 238 6.31 -18.65 14.89
N ALA A 239 6.45 -17.85 13.85
CA ALA A 239 6.26 -16.39 13.94
C ALA A 239 4.83 -16.03 14.35
N ARG A 240 3.82 -16.68 13.75
CA ARG A 240 2.41 -16.52 14.14
C ARG A 240 2.17 -16.90 15.60
N TYR A 241 2.72 -18.03 16.04
CA TYR A 241 2.61 -18.46 17.44
C TYR A 241 3.23 -17.45 18.40
N LEU A 242 4.42 -16.93 18.07
CA LEU A 242 5.09 -15.89 18.86
C LEU A 242 4.26 -14.61 18.91
N PHE A 243 3.69 -14.16 17.78
CA PHE A 243 2.79 -13.02 17.75
C PHE A 243 1.58 -13.22 18.67
N ALA A 244 0.89 -14.37 18.56
CA ALA A 244 -0.27 -14.69 19.39
C ALA A 244 0.08 -14.75 20.89
N LYS A 245 1.26 -15.25 21.23
CA LYS A 245 1.75 -15.30 22.61
C LYS A 245 2.12 -13.92 23.16
N THR A 246 2.68 -13.05 22.33
CA THR A 246 3.11 -11.70 22.73
C THR A 246 1.95 -10.72 22.82
N PHE A 247 0.95 -10.84 21.94
CA PHE A 247 -0.23 -9.98 21.89
C PHE A 247 -1.52 -10.82 22.02
N PRO A 248 -1.73 -11.51 23.15
CA PRO A 248 -2.83 -12.47 23.30
C PRO A 248 -4.21 -11.79 23.25
N VAL A 249 -4.34 -10.57 23.78
CA VAL A 249 -5.60 -9.82 23.76
C VAL A 249 -5.94 -9.39 22.34
N CYS A 250 -4.94 -8.93 21.59
CA CYS A 250 -5.07 -8.65 20.15
C CYS A 250 -5.47 -9.89 19.36
N TRP A 251 -4.82 -11.03 19.63
CA TRP A 251 -5.11 -12.30 18.97
C TRP A 251 -6.56 -12.75 19.23
N ASP A 252 -7.01 -12.72 20.49
CA ASP A 252 -8.37 -13.09 20.86
C ASP A 252 -9.40 -12.16 20.22
N TYR A 253 -9.11 -10.86 20.15
CA TYR A 253 -9.95 -9.90 19.42
C TYR A 253 -10.09 -10.30 17.95
N MET A 254 -8.99 -10.61 17.26
CA MET A 254 -9.04 -11.03 15.86
C MET A 254 -9.84 -12.31 15.66
N GLN A 255 -9.71 -13.30 16.56
CA GLN A 255 -10.48 -14.54 16.51
C GLN A 255 -11.99 -14.30 16.74
N ARG A 256 -12.35 -13.41 17.66
CA ARG A 256 -13.76 -13.02 17.88
C ARG A 256 -14.35 -12.33 16.65
N GLN A 257 -13.64 -11.37 16.06
CA GLN A 257 -14.10 -10.66 14.86
C GLN A 257 -14.37 -11.62 13.69
N GLN A 258 -13.57 -12.68 13.53
CA GLN A 258 -13.82 -13.72 12.53
C GLN A 258 -15.13 -14.48 12.78
N ALA A 259 -15.42 -14.82 14.05
CA ALA A 259 -16.64 -15.52 14.42
C ALA A 259 -17.88 -14.63 14.30
N ASP A 260 -17.78 -13.38 14.76
CA ASP A 260 -18.85 -12.39 14.68
C ASP A 260 -19.20 -12.08 13.22
N ALA A 261 -18.22 -11.93 12.34
CA ALA A 261 -18.46 -11.67 10.92
C ALA A 261 -19.21 -12.81 10.22
N LEU A 262 -18.93 -14.07 10.57
CA LEU A 262 -19.65 -15.23 10.03
C LEU A 262 -21.09 -15.31 10.56
N ARG A 263 -21.31 -14.90 11.82
CA ARG A 263 -22.63 -14.90 12.45
C ARG A 263 -23.50 -13.77 11.92
N ASP A 264 -22.95 -12.55 11.89
CA ASP A 264 -23.73 -11.33 11.70
C ASP A 264 -23.73 -10.83 10.25
N MET A 265 -22.78 -11.29 9.43
CA MET A 265 -22.59 -10.84 8.03
C MET A 265 -22.45 -9.32 7.90
N GLN A 266 -22.01 -8.67 8.98
CA GLN A 266 -21.74 -7.24 9.04
C GLN A 266 -20.70 -6.96 10.10
N VAL A 267 -20.07 -5.80 10.01
CA VAL A 267 -19.12 -5.30 10.99
C VAL A 267 -19.32 -3.80 11.20
N THR A 268 -18.80 -3.27 12.30
CA THR A 268 -18.98 -1.85 12.65
C THR A 268 -17.64 -1.19 12.95
N THR A 269 -17.42 0.03 12.45
CA THR A 269 -16.24 0.82 12.82
C THR A 269 -16.37 1.41 14.22
N MET A 270 -15.27 1.94 14.77
CA MET A 270 -15.27 2.63 16.06
C MET A 270 -16.31 3.77 16.15
N PHE A 271 -16.57 4.45 15.03
CA PHE A 271 -17.51 5.57 14.96
C PHE A 271 -18.94 5.17 14.58
N GLY A 272 -19.24 3.86 14.52
CA GLY A 272 -20.60 3.36 14.32
C GLY A 272 -21.01 3.13 12.87
N ARG A 273 -20.10 3.24 11.88
CA ARG A 273 -20.42 2.88 10.50
C ARG A 273 -20.59 1.38 10.40
N VAL A 274 -21.76 0.92 9.95
CA VAL A 274 -22.06 -0.49 9.69
C VAL A 274 -21.68 -0.84 8.25
N LEU A 275 -20.84 -1.86 8.09
CA LEU A 275 -20.43 -2.43 6.81
C LEU A 275 -21.02 -3.83 6.65
N ARG A 276 -21.94 -3.98 5.70
CA ARG A 276 -22.54 -5.27 5.39
C ARG A 276 -21.63 -6.07 4.47
N ILE A 277 -21.35 -7.31 4.85
CA ILE A 277 -20.62 -8.29 4.05
C ILE A 277 -21.64 -8.88 3.06
N ASP A 278 -22.00 -8.09 2.05
CA ASP A 278 -23.09 -8.36 1.11
C ASP A 278 -22.82 -9.61 0.25
N GLN A 279 -23.83 -10.47 0.11
CA GLN A 279 -23.82 -11.68 -0.73
C GLN A 279 -24.38 -11.46 -2.15
N GLY A 280 -24.59 -10.21 -2.56
CA GLY A 280 -25.43 -9.82 -3.69
C GLY A 280 -25.21 -10.50 -5.05
N ARG A 281 -24.15 -11.30 -5.29
CA ARG A 281 -23.94 -12.12 -6.51
C ARG A 281 -23.13 -13.42 -6.30
N GLY A 282 -23.34 -14.16 -5.21
CA GLY A 282 -22.81 -15.53 -5.06
C GLY A 282 -22.32 -15.90 -3.66
N ASN A 283 -21.98 -17.17 -3.46
CA ASN A 283 -21.45 -17.67 -2.18
C ASN A 283 -20.05 -17.08 -1.93
N LEU A 284 -19.94 -16.20 -0.93
CA LEU A 284 -18.66 -15.78 -0.38
C LEU A 284 -18.04 -16.94 0.38
N SER A 285 -16.72 -17.09 0.32
CA SER A 285 -16.03 -18.10 1.13
C SER A 285 -15.96 -17.65 2.59
N ASP A 286 -16.01 -18.60 3.52
CA ASP A 286 -15.81 -18.32 4.95
C ASP A 286 -14.52 -17.55 5.21
N LYS A 287 -13.44 -17.89 4.49
CA LYS A 287 -12.17 -17.16 4.57
C LYS A 287 -12.33 -15.69 4.22
N HIS A 288 -13.08 -15.37 3.17
CA HIS A 288 -13.34 -13.99 2.79
C HIS A 288 -14.13 -13.25 3.88
N ILE A 289 -15.20 -13.87 4.40
CA ILE A 289 -16.03 -13.28 5.47
C ILE A 289 -15.21 -13.04 6.74
N ARG A 290 -14.39 -14.01 7.16
CA ARG A 290 -13.47 -13.89 8.30
C ARG A 290 -12.47 -12.75 8.11
N ASN A 291 -11.91 -12.60 6.90
CA ASN A 291 -10.98 -11.52 6.58
C ASN A 291 -11.69 -10.16 6.59
N CYS A 292 -12.92 -10.06 6.09
CA CYS A 292 -13.74 -8.85 6.24
C CYS A 292 -13.97 -8.52 7.72
N GLY A 293 -14.25 -9.53 8.54
CA GLY A 293 -14.39 -9.42 10.00
C GLY A 293 -13.27 -8.65 10.68
N ILE A 294 -12.04 -9.01 10.39
CA ILE A 294 -10.86 -8.35 10.97
C ILE A 294 -10.57 -7.02 10.27
N ASN A 295 -10.54 -7.03 8.94
CA ASN A 295 -9.91 -5.93 8.18
C ASN A 295 -10.80 -4.70 8.09
N TRP A 296 -12.10 -4.87 7.93
CA TRP A 296 -13.01 -3.76 7.66
C TRP A 296 -13.22 -2.82 8.85
N PRO A 297 -13.36 -3.28 10.11
CA PRO A 297 -13.38 -2.38 11.27
C PRO A 297 -12.11 -1.55 11.39
N ILE A 298 -10.95 -2.18 11.14
CA ILE A 298 -9.64 -1.54 11.25
C ILE A 298 -9.47 -0.50 10.14
N GLN A 299 -9.62 -0.90 8.87
CA GLN A 299 -9.46 -0.02 7.73
C GLN A 299 -10.49 1.10 7.70
N GLY A 300 -11.74 0.79 8.11
CA GLY A 300 -12.81 1.77 8.17
C GLY A 300 -12.59 2.80 9.24
N THR A 301 -12.21 2.37 10.45
CA THR A 301 -11.85 3.29 11.53
C THR A 301 -10.64 4.13 11.15
N ALA A 302 -9.59 3.54 10.54
CA ALA A 302 -8.41 4.27 10.08
C ALA A 302 -8.78 5.33 9.02
N ALA A 303 -9.65 5.00 8.07
CA ALA A 303 -10.14 5.96 7.08
C ALA A 303 -10.94 7.10 7.76
N GLU A 304 -11.81 6.78 8.70
CA GLU A 304 -12.59 7.78 9.44
C GLU A 304 -11.72 8.69 10.32
N VAL A 305 -10.69 8.13 10.96
CA VAL A 305 -9.67 8.88 11.69
C VAL A 305 -8.94 9.85 10.76
N PHE A 306 -8.46 9.35 9.62
CA PHE A 306 -7.74 10.15 8.66
C PHE A 306 -8.60 11.30 8.10
N GLN A 307 -9.86 11.02 7.75
CA GLN A 307 -10.77 12.07 7.27
C GLN A 307 -11.05 13.13 8.34
N ARG A 308 -11.15 12.75 9.63
CA ARG A 308 -11.32 13.71 10.73
C ARG A 308 -10.11 14.63 10.88
N ILE A 309 -8.90 14.07 10.82
CA ILE A 309 -7.66 14.86 10.86
C ILE A 309 -7.57 15.77 9.63
N ALA A 310 -7.86 15.25 8.43
CA ALA A 310 -7.86 16.03 7.20
C ALA A 310 -8.84 17.22 7.25
N LEU A 311 -10.03 17.02 7.83
CA LEU A 311 -11.00 18.10 8.04
C LEU A 311 -10.53 19.13 9.08
N ALA A 312 -9.81 18.70 10.12
CA ALA A 312 -9.22 19.63 11.09
C ALA A 312 -8.10 20.48 10.46
N VAL A 313 -7.28 19.88 9.60
CA VAL A 313 -6.21 20.57 8.84
C VAL A 313 -6.78 21.51 7.77
N GLU A 314 -8.03 21.31 7.32
CA GLU A 314 -8.66 22.12 6.27
C GLU A 314 -8.74 23.62 6.60
N ALA A 315 -8.76 23.96 7.89
CA ALA A 315 -8.76 25.34 8.37
C ALA A 315 -7.43 26.06 8.13
N ASP A 316 -6.32 25.32 8.17
CA ASP A 316 -4.96 25.89 8.14
C ASP A 316 -4.37 25.92 6.72
N ILE A 317 -4.79 24.98 5.85
CA ILE A 317 -4.27 24.86 4.49
C ILE A 317 -5.30 25.34 3.46
N PRO A 318 -5.04 26.46 2.73
CA PRO A 318 -5.89 26.94 1.66
C PRO A 318 -6.16 25.86 0.62
N HIS A 319 -7.38 25.85 0.09
CA HIS A 319 -7.88 24.78 -0.77
C HIS A 319 -7.05 24.52 -2.03
N GLU A 320 -6.44 25.57 -2.58
CA GLU A 320 -5.57 25.54 -3.73
C GLU A 320 -4.27 24.77 -3.46
N ASN A 321 -3.91 24.55 -2.19
CA ASN A 321 -2.68 23.85 -1.83
C ASN A 321 -2.91 22.36 -1.54
N TRP A 322 -4.08 21.79 -1.81
CA TRP A 322 -4.33 20.35 -1.71
C TRP A 322 -4.05 19.68 -3.06
N LEU A 323 -3.09 18.74 -3.10
CA LEU A 323 -2.62 18.13 -4.36
C LEU A 323 -3.12 16.70 -4.53
N ASN A 324 -2.86 15.82 -3.57
CA ASN A 324 -3.16 14.39 -3.70
C ASN A 324 -3.50 13.76 -2.36
N GLN A 325 -4.30 12.69 -2.41
CA GLN A 325 -4.62 11.88 -1.24
C GLN A 325 -4.41 10.41 -1.58
N THR A 326 -3.66 9.70 -0.74
CA THR A 326 -3.44 8.27 -0.88
C THR A 326 -3.74 7.56 0.43
N HIS A 327 -4.96 7.03 0.56
CA HIS A 327 -5.40 6.29 1.75
C HIS A 327 -5.24 7.07 3.07
N ASP A 328 -4.10 6.94 3.74
CA ASP A 328 -3.68 7.54 5.00
C ASP A 328 -2.62 8.66 4.85
N ASP A 329 -2.27 9.04 3.62
CA ASP A 329 -1.38 10.17 3.31
C ASP A 329 -2.05 11.31 2.49
N PHE A 330 -1.54 12.52 2.69
CA PHE A 330 -1.87 13.71 1.91
C PHE A 330 -0.62 14.44 1.42
N TRP A 331 -0.76 15.05 0.25
CA TRP A 331 0.25 15.91 -0.36
C TRP A 331 -0.32 17.31 -0.56
N ASN A 332 0.43 18.29 -0.09
CA ASN A 332 0.10 19.70 -0.19
C ASN A 332 1.18 20.49 -0.93
N ASN A 333 0.77 21.51 -1.66
CA ASN A 333 1.65 22.46 -2.32
C ASN A 333 2.21 23.45 -1.29
N GLY A 334 3.51 23.70 -1.29
CA GLY A 334 4.17 24.58 -0.32
C GLY A 334 4.55 23.88 0.99
N VAL A 335 5.10 24.67 1.91
CA VAL A 335 5.64 24.21 3.20
C VAL A 335 4.64 24.54 4.30
N TRP A 336 4.14 23.52 4.99
CA TRP A 336 3.11 23.64 6.02
C TRP A 336 3.55 23.02 7.33
N LYS A 337 3.17 23.66 8.44
CA LYS A 337 3.23 23.06 9.78
C LYS A 337 1.84 22.59 10.15
N LEU A 338 1.77 21.42 10.79
CA LEU A 338 0.54 20.90 11.37
C LEU A 338 0.65 20.97 12.90
N SER A 339 -0.45 21.36 13.53
CA SER A 339 -0.55 21.44 14.99
C SER A 339 -0.35 20.05 15.62
N LYS A 340 0.44 19.98 16.70
CA LYS A 340 0.70 18.73 17.44
C LYS A 340 -0.52 18.24 18.20
N GLU A 341 -1.43 19.15 18.54
CA GLU A 341 -2.72 18.84 19.16
C GLU A 341 -3.58 17.91 18.28
N LEU A 342 -3.39 17.94 16.95
CA LEU A 342 -4.05 17.02 16.01
C LEU A 342 -3.73 15.55 16.28
N GLU A 343 -2.57 15.24 16.87
CA GLU A 343 -2.20 13.87 17.24
C GLU A 343 -3.03 13.31 18.41
N HIS A 344 -3.81 14.17 19.07
CA HIS A 344 -4.56 13.86 20.30
C HIS A 344 -6.07 14.13 20.21
N ILE A 345 -6.60 14.52 19.04
CA ILE A 345 -8.05 14.78 18.87
C ILE A 345 -8.90 13.50 18.91
N LEU A 346 -8.27 12.34 19.01
CA LEU A 346 -8.89 11.03 19.00
C LEU A 346 -8.66 10.28 20.33
N PRO A 347 -9.45 9.24 20.63
CA PRO A 347 -9.30 8.46 21.87
C PRO A 347 -7.99 7.70 22.04
N PHE A 348 -7.10 7.74 21.04
CA PHE A 348 -5.77 7.16 21.05
C PHE A 348 -4.81 8.07 20.28
N TRP A 349 -3.53 8.00 20.62
CA TRP A 349 -2.50 8.83 20.00
C TRP A 349 -2.27 8.45 18.53
N THR A 350 -2.36 9.44 17.65
CA THR A 350 -2.19 9.31 16.20
C THR A 350 -1.06 10.22 15.71
N PRO A 351 0.20 9.78 15.82
CA PRO A 351 1.33 10.57 15.38
C PRO A 351 1.26 10.86 13.88
N ILE A 352 1.52 12.12 13.55
CA ILE A 352 1.56 12.60 12.17
C ILE A 352 3.04 12.72 11.78
N GLU A 353 3.47 11.91 10.82
CA GLU A 353 4.77 12.08 10.18
C GLU A 353 4.63 13.15 9.10
N LEU A 354 5.50 14.16 9.14
CA LEU A 354 5.46 15.31 8.24
C LEU A 354 6.83 15.50 7.59
N GLU A 355 6.83 15.56 6.27
CA GLU A 355 8.03 15.69 5.45
C GLU A 355 7.89 16.85 4.45
N HIS A 356 8.99 17.56 4.21
CA HIS A 356 9.09 18.54 3.14
C HIS A 356 9.88 17.98 1.98
N VAL A 357 9.27 18.00 0.80
CA VAL A 357 9.72 17.24 -0.37
C VAL A 357 9.76 18.11 -1.61
N THR A 358 10.63 17.76 -2.56
CA THR A 358 10.61 18.36 -3.91
C THR A 358 9.84 17.51 -4.92
N ARG A 359 9.56 16.24 -4.58
CA ARG A 359 8.86 15.25 -5.41
C ARG A 359 8.05 14.28 -4.58
N PHE A 360 7.06 13.63 -5.21
CA PHE A 360 6.17 12.71 -4.50
C PHE A 360 6.78 11.30 -4.29
N SER A 361 8.02 11.08 -4.72
CA SER A 361 8.78 9.86 -4.40
C SER A 361 9.31 9.82 -2.97
N GLY A 362 9.19 10.90 -2.21
CA GLY A 362 9.87 11.05 -0.92
C GLY A 362 11.36 11.41 -1.08
N GLU A 363 11.78 11.92 -2.25
CA GLU A 363 13.06 12.62 -2.38
C GLU A 363 13.00 13.86 -1.47
N LEU A 364 13.61 13.73 -0.29
CA LEU A 364 13.67 14.78 0.72
C LEU A 364 14.29 16.03 0.11
N ALA A 365 13.70 17.18 0.42
CA ALA A 365 14.30 18.45 0.07
C ALA A 365 15.74 18.51 0.62
N PRO A 366 16.75 18.90 -0.17
CA PRO A 366 18.05 19.25 0.40
C PRO A 366 17.77 20.31 1.47
N CYS A 367 18.34 20.10 2.67
CA CYS A 367 18.08 20.85 3.88
C CYS A 367 18.09 22.38 3.66
N CYS A 368 16.95 22.93 3.23
CA CYS A 368 16.68 24.34 3.10
C CYS A 368 16.75 24.95 4.50
N SER A 369 17.28 26.16 4.66
CA SER A 369 17.32 26.87 5.94
C SER A 369 15.92 26.97 6.57
N LEU A 370 14.88 27.18 5.74
CA LEU A 370 13.48 27.17 6.16
C LEU A 370 13.02 25.76 6.59
N ALA A 371 13.35 24.71 5.83
CA ALA A 371 13.03 23.33 6.22
C ALA A 371 13.77 22.90 7.51
N LYS A 372 15.00 23.38 7.72
CA LYS A 372 15.82 23.17 8.93
C LYS A 372 15.30 23.96 10.14
N GLU A 373 14.85 25.20 9.96
CA GLU A 373 14.23 26.00 11.02
C GLU A 373 12.91 25.37 11.46
N LEU A 374 12.06 24.98 10.50
CA LEU A 374 10.78 24.35 10.79
C LEU A 374 10.95 22.91 11.32
N SER A 375 11.96 22.15 10.86
CA SER A 375 12.24 20.79 11.37
C SER A 375 12.92 20.79 12.74
N LYS A 376 13.76 21.79 13.06
CA LYS A 376 14.40 21.91 14.39
C LYS A 376 13.39 22.27 15.48
N GLU A 377 12.32 22.99 15.13
CA GLU A 377 11.21 23.24 16.05
C GLU A 377 10.34 21.99 16.25
N CYS A 378 10.11 21.17 15.21
CA CYS A 378 9.35 19.90 15.33
C CYS A 378 10.08 18.80 16.14
N VAL A 379 11.39 18.92 16.39
CA VAL A 379 12.17 17.97 17.22
C VAL A 379 12.32 18.49 18.66
N ASN A 380 12.06 19.78 18.91
CA ASN A 380 12.26 20.43 20.21
C ASN A 380 10.97 21.02 20.83
N ALA A 381 9.81 20.73 20.27
CA ALA A 381 8.48 21.04 20.82
C ALA A 381 7.64 19.77 20.81
#